data_AF-A0A094HW83-F1
#
_entry.id   AF-A0A094HW83-F1
#
_cell.length_a   1.000
_cell.length_b   1.000
_cell.length_c   1.000
_cell.angle_alpha   90.00
_cell.angle_beta   90.00
_cell.angle_gamma   90.00
#
_symmetry.space_group_name_H-M   'P 1'
#
loop_
_entity.id
_entity.type
_entity.pdbx_description
1 polymer ?
#
loop_
_entity_poly.entity_id
_entity_poly.type
_entity_poly.pdbx_seq_one_letter_code
_entity_poly.pdbx_strand_id
1 'polypeptide(L)'
;MTQKPDRHGAHHRNETLSDGGRSRLHSPSADPSRGCGEVPAVRSPPPPSPSSPCVPLREADKAALNLKVTTAENKIREKSAAWKRTEESLRADLSSASKKSSSQEATIADLEKRLEEMTIEKDALAASNETSIAKSGFLSTLNRKLKERISTTEQDKRDLASMVEIERIENDDLTRMHIIASGAAGAAYDRLRDRLDSSNMAQIVIKELRVAAGVVAARAAQAKLHGRDTLLVETQARLYTITRDRDELTEKLTAASADFGHQRDQASSEEALNVIEKTRRALQKEEENSQALQKEIDQVGRETQTRAQEEQRFQQRQGELTKREEKLCFDTDKFDRYLAAESSRISREIAQINARVKERGEKFEQDEATARGKVQTLYDKVCADEEAVGRAKLELAYNVLKDSARLTAREATNQRRHQKL
;
A
#
# COMPACT_ATOMS: atom_id res chain seq x y z
N MET A 1 -39.68 -4.65 36.05
CA MET A 1 -39.61 -5.91 35.28
C MET A 1 -38.78 -5.66 34.04
N THR A 2 -37.50 -6.03 34.08
CA THR A 2 -36.65 -6.21 32.88
C THR A 2 -35.43 -7.01 33.31
N GLN A 3 -35.11 -8.00 32.49
CA GLN A 3 -34.32 -9.19 32.77
C GLN A 3 -32.81 -8.95 32.70
N LYS A 4 -32.06 -9.61 33.59
CA LYS A 4 -30.64 -9.92 33.42
C LYS A 4 -30.46 -10.92 32.27
N PRO A 5 -29.32 -10.90 31.56
CA PRO A 5 -28.78 -12.09 30.95
C PRO A 5 -27.56 -12.59 31.73
N ASP A 6 -27.65 -13.83 32.18
CA ASP A 6 -26.52 -14.70 32.49
C ASP A 6 -26.16 -15.54 31.25
N ARG A 7 -24.91 -16.02 31.26
CA ARG A 7 -24.36 -17.25 30.66
C ARG A 7 -23.51 -17.15 29.37
N HIS A 8 -22.24 -17.47 29.63
CA HIS A 8 -21.44 -18.57 29.08
C HIS A 8 -21.26 -18.72 27.55
N GLY A 9 -19.98 -18.71 27.18
CA GLY A 9 -19.36 -19.91 26.61
C GLY A 9 -19.00 -19.84 25.13
N ALA A 10 -17.71 -20.00 24.81
CA ALA A 10 -17.24 -20.84 23.71
C ALA A 10 -15.71 -20.95 23.75
N HIS A 11 -15.22 -22.09 24.25
CA HIS A 11 -13.93 -22.63 23.86
C HIS A 11 -14.02 -23.08 22.39
N HIS A 12 -13.08 -22.67 21.55
CA HIS A 12 -12.75 -23.41 20.33
C HIS A 12 -11.26 -23.69 20.27
N ARG A 13 -10.93 -24.96 20.53
CA ARG A 13 -9.80 -25.64 19.89
C ARG A 13 -10.20 -25.88 18.43
N ASN A 14 -9.26 -25.72 17.52
CA ASN A 14 -9.18 -26.59 16.35
C ASN A 14 -7.71 -26.87 16.04
N GLU A 15 -7.46 -28.17 15.92
CA GLU A 15 -6.21 -28.82 15.58
C GLU A 15 -5.97 -28.79 14.05
N THR A 16 -4.78 -29.28 13.70
CA THR A 16 -4.43 -30.03 12.47
C THR A 16 -3.62 -29.35 11.37
N LEU A 17 -2.38 -29.84 11.25
CA LEU A 17 -1.74 -30.41 10.05
C LEU A 17 -1.63 -29.53 8.80
N SER A 18 -0.40 -29.20 8.44
CA SER A 18 0.04 -29.44 7.06
C SER A 18 1.54 -29.70 6.98
N ASP A 19 1.81 -30.95 6.61
CA ASP A 19 3.05 -31.54 6.15
C ASP A 19 3.46 -30.91 4.80
N GLY A 20 4.76 -30.72 4.58
CA GLY A 20 5.27 -29.85 3.51
C GLY A 20 6.68 -30.18 3.07
N GLY A 21 6.87 -31.44 2.69
CA GLY A 21 7.95 -32.02 1.87
C GLY A 21 9.10 -31.13 1.39
N ARG A 22 10.32 -31.48 1.80
CA ARG A 22 11.53 -31.28 0.99
C ARG A 22 12.05 -32.62 0.49
N SER A 23 11.56 -32.98 -0.69
CA SER A 23 12.29 -33.81 -1.64
C SER A 23 13.37 -32.97 -2.34
N ARG A 24 14.54 -33.57 -2.55
CA ARG A 24 15.52 -33.41 -3.65
C ARG A 24 16.92 -33.69 -3.09
N LEU A 25 17.83 -34.40 -3.73
CA LEU A 25 17.85 -35.25 -4.92
C LEU A 25 19.12 -36.07 -4.77
N HIS A 26 19.05 -37.38 -5.04
CA HIS A 26 20.21 -38.15 -5.43
C HIS A 26 20.79 -37.61 -6.73
N SER A 27 22.12 -37.61 -6.85
CA SER A 27 22.80 -38.11 -8.06
C SER A 27 24.25 -38.49 -7.77
N PRO A 28 24.82 -39.40 -8.58
CA PRO A 28 25.91 -40.29 -8.18
C PRO A 28 27.19 -40.08 -9.00
N SER A 29 28.15 -40.98 -8.78
CA SER A 29 29.19 -41.40 -9.73
C SER A 29 30.46 -40.54 -9.80
N ALA A 30 31.50 -41.05 -9.15
CA ALA A 30 32.89 -40.78 -9.49
C ALA A 30 33.66 -42.11 -9.46
N ASP A 31 33.85 -42.68 -10.65
CA ASP A 31 34.91 -43.62 -10.99
C ASP A 31 35.22 -43.37 -12.47
N PRO A 32 36.51 -43.31 -12.88
CA PRO A 32 37.09 -44.55 -13.35
C PRO A 32 38.60 -44.74 -13.06
N SER A 33 38.91 -45.97 -12.65
CA SER A 33 39.89 -46.88 -13.27
C SER A 33 41.19 -46.29 -13.84
N ARG A 34 42.25 -46.36 -13.02
CA ARG A 34 43.63 -46.53 -13.49
C ARG A 34 43.85 -47.98 -13.90
N GLY A 35 44.02 -48.24 -15.20
CA GLY A 35 44.52 -49.50 -15.73
C GLY A 35 45.89 -49.30 -16.35
N CYS A 36 46.95 -49.65 -15.62
CA CYS A 36 48.29 -49.84 -16.18
C CYS A 36 48.33 -51.25 -16.79
N GLY A 37 48.39 -51.35 -18.11
CA GLY A 37 48.60 -52.61 -18.83
C GLY A 37 50.02 -52.66 -19.38
N GLU A 38 50.85 -53.50 -18.78
CA GLU A 38 52.12 -53.98 -19.32
C GLU A 38 51.87 -54.83 -20.59
N VAL A 39 52.76 -54.71 -21.59
CA VAL A 39 52.83 -55.64 -22.74
C VAL A 39 54.27 -56.16 -22.86
N PRO A 40 54.46 -57.48 -23.06
CA PRO A 40 55.75 -58.14 -22.86
C PRO A 40 56.60 -58.26 -24.13
N ALA A 41 57.89 -58.45 -23.90
CA ALA A 41 58.93 -58.79 -24.87
C ALA A 41 58.72 -60.17 -25.50
N VAL A 42 58.90 -60.29 -26.82
CA VAL A 42 59.00 -61.58 -27.52
C VAL A 42 60.21 -61.63 -28.47
N ARG A 43 61.15 -62.46 -28.00
CA ARG A 43 62.26 -63.22 -28.59
C ARG A 43 62.33 -63.44 -30.13
N SER A 44 63.58 -63.40 -30.60
CA SER A 44 64.12 -63.93 -31.86
C SER A 44 64.01 -65.45 -32.05
N PRO A 45 64.18 -65.94 -33.30
CA PRO A 45 64.81 -67.24 -33.57
C PRO A 45 65.94 -67.19 -34.67
N PRO A 46 66.71 -68.29 -34.87
CA PRO A 46 68.16 -68.30 -35.18
C PRO A 46 68.54 -68.71 -36.63
N PRO A 47 69.84 -68.71 -37.00
CA PRO A 47 70.32 -69.11 -38.34
C PRO A 47 70.71 -70.60 -38.41
N PRO A 48 70.78 -71.24 -39.60
CA PRO A 48 71.42 -72.54 -39.75
C PRO A 48 72.81 -72.44 -40.41
N SER A 49 73.75 -73.15 -39.78
CA SER A 49 75.14 -73.38 -40.14
C SER A 49 75.32 -74.48 -41.22
N PRO A 50 76.52 -74.62 -41.82
CA PRO A 50 76.77 -75.42 -43.02
C PRO A 50 77.35 -76.81 -42.72
N SER A 51 77.17 -77.75 -43.65
CA SER A 51 77.91 -79.03 -43.68
C SER A 51 78.13 -79.57 -45.11
N SER A 52 79.40 -79.53 -45.52
CA SER A 52 80.10 -80.39 -46.50
C SER A 52 80.00 -81.89 -46.13
N PRO A 53 80.35 -82.92 -46.96
CA PRO A 53 81.53 -82.98 -47.84
C PRO A 53 81.49 -83.81 -49.14
N CYS A 54 82.59 -83.65 -49.89
CA CYS A 54 83.05 -84.35 -51.09
C CYS A 54 83.25 -85.87 -50.94
N VAL A 55 82.96 -86.64 -52.01
CA VAL A 55 83.61 -87.93 -52.35
C VAL A 55 83.69 -88.06 -53.89
N PRO A 56 84.80 -88.58 -54.49
CA PRO A 56 85.06 -88.53 -55.93
C PRO A 56 84.85 -89.85 -56.69
N LEU A 57 84.81 -89.73 -58.04
CA LEU A 57 85.25 -90.68 -59.08
C LEU A 57 84.56 -92.07 -59.20
N ARG A 58 83.92 -92.29 -60.36
CA ARG A 58 84.34 -93.34 -61.32
C ARG A 58 83.67 -93.18 -62.69
N GLU A 59 84.49 -93.34 -63.71
CA GLU A 59 84.19 -93.25 -65.14
C GLU A 59 83.51 -94.52 -65.66
N ALA A 60 82.23 -94.41 -65.99
CA ALA A 60 81.52 -95.19 -67.01
C ALA A 60 80.20 -94.44 -67.31
N ASP A 61 79.61 -94.62 -68.48
CA ASP A 61 78.29 -94.07 -68.86
C ASP A 61 78.25 -92.68 -69.52
N LYS A 62 79.26 -92.36 -70.35
CA LYS A 62 79.25 -91.20 -71.26
C LYS A 62 78.17 -91.23 -72.37
N ALA A 63 77.37 -92.30 -72.49
CA ALA A 63 76.29 -92.41 -73.50
C ALA A 63 74.87 -92.19 -72.94
N ALA A 64 74.66 -92.22 -71.61
CA ALA A 64 73.36 -91.97 -70.97
C ALA A 64 73.17 -90.51 -70.48
N LEU A 65 74.22 -89.69 -70.55
CA LEU A 65 74.24 -88.30 -70.07
C LEU A 65 73.58 -87.30 -71.03
N ASN A 66 73.64 -87.49 -72.36
CA ASN A 66 73.06 -86.53 -73.30
C ASN A 66 71.51 -86.48 -73.31
N LEU A 67 70.83 -87.56 -72.89
CA LEU A 67 69.35 -87.55 -72.73
C LEU A 67 68.93 -86.99 -71.35
N LYS A 68 69.75 -87.21 -70.31
CA LYS A 68 69.50 -86.66 -68.96
C LYS A 68 69.81 -85.17 -68.86
N VAL A 69 70.82 -84.67 -69.58
CA VAL A 69 71.17 -83.23 -69.61
C VAL A 69 70.09 -82.41 -70.31
N THR A 70 69.55 -82.87 -71.44
CA THR A 70 68.45 -82.17 -72.12
C THR A 70 67.14 -82.16 -71.32
N THR A 71 66.86 -83.25 -70.58
CA THR A 71 65.70 -83.31 -69.67
C THR A 71 65.90 -82.45 -68.41
N ALA A 72 67.13 -82.37 -67.89
CA ALA A 72 67.47 -81.52 -66.75
C ALA A 72 67.46 -80.02 -67.12
N GLU A 73 67.95 -79.64 -68.30
CA GLU A 73 67.91 -78.27 -68.80
C GLU A 73 66.48 -77.78 -69.04
N ASN A 74 65.60 -78.64 -69.55
CA ASN A 74 64.18 -78.32 -69.70
C ASN A 74 63.51 -78.14 -68.33
N LYS A 75 63.81 -78.99 -67.34
CA LYS A 75 63.33 -78.81 -65.96
C LYS A 75 63.88 -77.55 -65.29
N ILE A 76 65.11 -77.15 -65.58
CA ILE A 76 65.68 -75.91 -65.04
C ILE A 76 65.01 -74.69 -65.69
N ARG A 77 64.81 -74.71 -67.02
CA ARG A 77 64.08 -73.63 -67.72
C ARG A 77 62.63 -73.50 -67.23
N GLU A 78 61.92 -74.61 -67.02
CA GLU A 78 60.58 -74.58 -66.42
C GLU A 78 60.59 -74.03 -65.00
N LYS A 79 61.55 -74.44 -64.16
CA LYS A 79 61.68 -73.91 -62.80
C LYS A 79 62.03 -72.42 -62.78
N SER A 80 62.90 -71.96 -63.67
CA SER A 80 63.21 -70.53 -63.81
C SER A 80 62.00 -69.74 -64.31
N ALA A 81 61.21 -70.28 -65.24
CA ALA A 81 59.97 -69.65 -65.68
C ALA A 81 58.91 -69.61 -64.55
N ALA A 82 58.80 -70.67 -63.74
CA ALA A 82 57.93 -70.71 -62.58
C ALA A 82 58.37 -69.67 -61.51
N TRP A 83 59.68 -69.60 -61.24
CA TRP A 83 60.25 -68.62 -60.33
C TRP A 83 60.00 -67.18 -60.78
N LYS A 84 60.16 -66.92 -62.08
CA LYS A 84 59.91 -65.60 -62.65
C LYS A 84 58.44 -65.20 -62.51
N ARG A 85 57.50 -66.13 -62.73
CA ARG A 85 56.06 -65.89 -62.49
C ARG A 85 55.75 -65.62 -61.02
N THR A 86 56.38 -66.34 -60.09
CA THR A 86 56.20 -66.07 -58.65
C THR A 86 56.80 -64.74 -58.22
N GLU A 87 57.95 -64.36 -58.76
CA GLU A 87 58.58 -63.05 -58.49
C GLU A 87 57.72 -61.90 -59.04
N GLU A 88 57.19 -62.05 -60.25
CA GLU A 88 56.27 -61.08 -60.86
C GLU A 88 54.95 -60.98 -60.07
N SER A 89 54.40 -62.11 -59.60
CA SER A 89 53.22 -62.13 -58.72
C SER A 89 53.47 -61.38 -57.41
N LEU A 90 54.61 -61.63 -56.74
CA LEU A 90 54.95 -60.98 -55.48
C LEU A 90 55.20 -59.48 -55.65
N ARG A 91 55.81 -59.05 -56.76
CA ARG A 91 55.95 -57.61 -57.06
C ARG A 91 54.60 -56.94 -57.31
N ALA A 92 53.67 -57.63 -57.98
CA ALA A 92 52.32 -57.12 -58.18
C ALA A 92 51.56 -56.98 -56.85
N ASP A 93 51.67 -57.98 -55.96
CA ASP A 93 51.03 -57.97 -54.64
C ASP A 93 51.60 -56.86 -53.75
N LEU A 94 52.92 -56.65 -53.75
CA LEU A 94 53.57 -55.59 -52.97
C LEU A 94 53.16 -54.18 -53.46
N SER A 95 53.05 -53.99 -54.79
CA SER A 95 52.55 -52.75 -55.37
C SER A 95 51.07 -52.50 -55.03
N SER A 96 50.25 -53.55 -55.01
CA SER A 96 48.84 -53.49 -54.61
C SER A 96 48.69 -53.12 -53.12
N ALA A 97 49.49 -53.71 -52.24
CA ALA A 97 49.48 -53.41 -50.81
C ALA A 97 49.92 -51.97 -50.50
N SER A 98 50.95 -51.47 -51.18
CA SER A 98 51.42 -50.08 -51.02
C SER A 98 50.35 -49.06 -51.42
N LYS A 99 49.63 -49.30 -52.53
CA LYS A 99 48.50 -48.43 -52.95
C LYS A 99 47.34 -48.45 -51.95
N LYS A 100 47.03 -49.62 -51.38
CA LYS A 100 46.02 -49.75 -50.32
C LYS A 100 46.43 -49.02 -49.04
N SER A 101 47.71 -49.08 -48.66
CA SER A 101 48.25 -48.36 -47.50
C SER A 101 48.15 -46.84 -47.67
N SER A 102 48.53 -46.32 -48.84
CA SER A 102 48.40 -44.88 -49.14
C SER A 102 46.94 -44.42 -49.14
N SER A 103 46.01 -45.24 -49.63
CA SER A 103 44.58 -44.96 -49.53
C SER A 103 44.06 -44.95 -48.10
N GLN A 104 44.60 -45.80 -47.23
CA GLN A 104 44.21 -45.85 -45.81
C GLN A 104 44.76 -44.64 -45.04
N GLU A 105 45.98 -44.21 -45.34
CA GLU A 105 46.60 -43.04 -44.72
C GLU A 105 45.85 -41.74 -45.07
N ALA A 106 45.39 -41.61 -46.32
CA ALA A 106 44.53 -40.50 -46.73
C ALA A 106 43.18 -40.49 -45.99
N THR A 107 42.57 -41.67 -45.75
CA THR A 107 41.33 -41.74 -44.96
C THR A 107 41.53 -41.44 -43.49
N ILE A 108 42.70 -41.78 -42.91
CA ILE A 108 43.02 -41.45 -41.52
C ILE A 108 43.19 -39.93 -41.36
N ALA A 109 43.92 -39.29 -42.26
CA ALA A 109 44.10 -37.83 -42.24
C ALA A 109 42.76 -37.07 -42.38
N ASP A 110 41.84 -37.56 -43.23
CA ASP A 110 40.51 -36.97 -43.38
C ASP A 110 39.66 -37.10 -42.10
N LEU A 111 39.76 -38.24 -41.40
CA LEU A 111 39.09 -38.45 -40.12
C LEU A 111 39.67 -37.60 -38.99
N GLU A 112 40.99 -37.44 -38.93
CA GLU A 112 41.66 -36.57 -37.96
C GLU A 112 41.24 -35.11 -38.14
N LYS A 113 41.23 -34.63 -39.40
CA LYS A 113 40.73 -33.28 -39.72
C LYS A 113 39.28 -33.08 -39.27
N ARG A 114 38.41 -34.08 -39.51
CA ARG A 114 37.01 -34.00 -39.10
C ARG A 114 36.83 -33.99 -37.58
N LEU A 115 37.71 -34.65 -36.84
CA LEU A 115 37.72 -34.60 -35.37
C LEU A 115 38.15 -33.22 -34.85
N GLU A 116 39.14 -32.58 -35.48
CA GLU A 116 39.53 -31.21 -35.14
C GLU A 116 38.38 -30.22 -35.41
N GLU A 117 37.72 -30.33 -36.56
CA GLU A 117 36.56 -29.49 -36.91
C GLU A 117 35.42 -29.66 -35.90
N MET A 118 35.06 -30.90 -35.53
CA MET A 118 34.04 -31.14 -34.50
C MET A 118 34.44 -30.63 -33.12
N THR A 119 35.73 -30.62 -32.78
CA THR A 119 36.21 -30.11 -31.49
C THR A 119 36.07 -28.59 -31.44
N ILE A 120 36.44 -27.90 -32.52
CA ILE A 120 36.25 -26.45 -32.66
C ILE A 120 34.76 -26.09 -32.59
N GLU A 121 33.89 -26.83 -33.28
CA GLU A 121 32.44 -26.63 -33.20
C GLU A 121 31.90 -26.84 -31.79
N LYS A 122 32.36 -27.88 -31.08
CA LYS A 122 31.96 -28.15 -29.69
C LYS A 122 32.34 -27.00 -28.76
N ASP A 123 33.55 -26.47 -28.89
CA ASP A 123 34.03 -25.38 -28.05
C ASP A 123 33.32 -24.05 -28.36
N ALA A 124 33.00 -23.79 -29.63
CA ALA A 124 32.17 -22.67 -30.05
C ALA A 124 30.73 -22.76 -29.48
N LEU A 125 30.15 -23.96 -29.46
CA LEU A 125 28.84 -24.21 -28.86
C LEU A 125 28.86 -24.06 -27.33
N ALA A 126 29.93 -24.50 -26.66
CA ALA A 126 30.11 -24.31 -25.22
C ALA A 126 30.17 -22.82 -24.85
N ALA A 127 30.95 -22.02 -25.58
CA ALA A 127 31.04 -20.58 -25.38
C ALA A 127 29.69 -19.87 -25.63
N SER A 128 28.95 -20.28 -26.67
CA SER A 128 27.60 -19.76 -26.94
C SER A 128 26.64 -20.05 -25.77
N ASN A 129 26.66 -21.27 -25.22
CA ASN A 129 25.81 -21.65 -24.09
C ASN A 129 26.09 -20.83 -22.83
N GLU A 130 27.35 -20.53 -22.51
CA GLU A 130 27.71 -19.69 -21.36
C GLU A 130 27.14 -18.27 -21.48
N THR A 131 27.13 -17.67 -22.68
CA THR A 131 26.50 -16.36 -22.89
C THR A 131 24.98 -16.40 -22.72
N SER A 132 24.34 -17.52 -23.05
CA SER A 132 22.89 -17.70 -22.84
C SER A 132 22.55 -17.81 -21.35
N ILE A 133 23.40 -18.51 -20.57
CA ILE A 133 23.25 -18.66 -19.13
C ILE A 133 23.44 -17.30 -18.45
N ALA A 134 24.46 -16.53 -18.83
CA ALA A 134 24.67 -15.17 -18.33
C ALA A 134 23.48 -14.24 -18.63
N LYS A 135 22.91 -14.30 -19.84
CA LYS A 135 21.69 -13.56 -20.21
C LYS A 135 20.49 -13.96 -19.35
N SER A 136 20.31 -15.25 -19.08
CA SER A 136 19.23 -15.74 -18.21
C SER A 136 19.37 -15.24 -16.76
N GLY A 137 20.59 -15.17 -16.24
CA GLY A 137 20.90 -14.64 -14.91
C GLY A 137 20.60 -13.13 -14.82
N PHE A 138 20.96 -12.38 -15.86
CA PHE A 138 20.64 -10.96 -15.94
C PHE A 138 19.12 -10.71 -16.04
N LEU A 139 18.41 -11.45 -16.89
CA LEU A 139 16.95 -11.34 -17.02
C LEU A 139 16.22 -11.74 -15.74
N SER A 140 16.69 -12.75 -15.01
CA SER A 140 16.10 -13.12 -13.71
C SER A 140 16.30 -12.02 -12.66
N THR A 141 17.46 -11.37 -12.65
CA THR A 141 17.75 -10.23 -11.75
C THR A 141 16.88 -9.01 -12.09
N LEU A 142 16.74 -8.68 -13.37
CA LEU A 142 15.85 -7.62 -13.83
C LEU A 142 14.39 -7.92 -13.48
N ASN A 143 13.92 -9.14 -13.72
CA ASN A 143 12.56 -9.54 -13.36
C ASN A 143 12.30 -9.47 -11.85
N ARG A 144 13.30 -9.83 -11.02
CA ARG A 144 13.21 -9.66 -9.56
C ARG A 144 13.06 -8.18 -9.19
N LYS A 145 13.91 -7.31 -9.71
CA LYS A 145 13.83 -5.86 -9.48
C LYS A 145 12.50 -5.27 -9.97
N LEU A 146 12.01 -5.72 -11.12
CA LEU A 146 10.74 -5.27 -11.68
C LEU A 146 9.57 -5.69 -10.78
N LYS A 147 9.54 -6.94 -10.30
CA LYS A 147 8.53 -7.41 -9.33
C LYS A 147 8.57 -6.62 -8.03
N GLU A 148 9.75 -6.29 -7.53
CA GLU A 148 9.92 -5.47 -6.32
C GLU A 148 9.38 -4.04 -6.53
N ARG A 149 9.64 -3.42 -7.69
CA ARG A 149 9.07 -2.12 -8.07
C ARG A 149 7.55 -2.15 -8.25
N ILE A 150 7.01 -3.23 -8.82
CA ILE A 150 5.56 -3.42 -8.95
C ILE A 150 4.92 -3.54 -7.56
N SER A 151 5.48 -4.38 -6.69
CA SER A 151 4.97 -4.58 -5.31
C SER A 151 4.98 -3.29 -4.49
N THR A 152 6.05 -2.50 -4.58
CA THR A 152 6.12 -1.18 -3.91
C THR A 152 5.07 -0.21 -4.46
N THR A 153 4.93 -0.13 -5.78
CA THR A 153 3.90 0.71 -6.42
C THR A 153 2.47 0.27 -6.03
N GLU A 154 2.22 -1.03 -5.91
CA GLU A 154 0.93 -1.57 -5.46
C GLU A 154 0.65 -1.28 -3.98
N GLN A 155 1.68 -1.24 -3.15
CA GLN A 155 1.57 -0.81 -1.76
C GLN A 155 1.24 0.69 -1.69
N ASP A 156 2.00 1.54 -2.39
CA ASP A 156 1.75 2.98 -2.45
C ASP A 156 0.33 3.29 -2.96
N LYS A 157 -0.16 2.53 -3.94
CA LYS A 157 -1.54 2.65 -4.42
C LYS A 157 -2.58 2.31 -3.34
N ARG A 158 -2.33 1.30 -2.50
CA ARG A 158 -3.23 0.93 -1.39
C ARG A 158 -3.21 1.99 -0.30
N ASP A 159 -2.03 2.53 0.01
CA ASP A 159 -1.87 3.58 1.01
C ASP A 159 -2.55 4.89 0.55
N LEU A 160 -2.39 5.26 -0.73
CA LEU A 160 -3.07 6.41 -1.33
C LEU A 160 -4.60 6.23 -1.35
N ALA A 161 -5.09 5.02 -1.68
CA ALA A 161 -6.52 4.72 -1.62
C ALA A 161 -7.07 4.82 -0.19
N SER A 162 -6.31 4.37 0.81
CA SER A 162 -6.67 4.54 2.22
C SER A 162 -6.75 6.01 2.63
N MET A 163 -5.81 6.85 2.16
CA MET A 163 -5.82 8.28 2.47
C MET A 163 -7.02 8.99 1.83
N VAL A 164 -7.35 8.66 0.58
CA VAL A 164 -8.53 9.20 -0.11
C VAL A 164 -9.82 8.83 0.62
N GLU A 165 -9.92 7.62 1.16
CA GLU A 165 -11.10 7.20 1.93
C GLU A 165 -11.23 7.96 3.26
N ILE A 166 -10.11 8.23 3.94
CA ILE A 166 -10.11 9.05 5.16
C ILE A 166 -10.58 10.47 4.85
N GLU A 167 -10.02 11.12 3.82
CA GLU A 167 -10.44 12.46 3.41
C GLU A 167 -11.92 12.51 3.00
N ARG A 168 -12.43 11.44 2.36
CA ARG A 168 -13.84 11.32 2.00
C ARG A 168 -14.73 11.30 3.26
N ILE A 169 -14.35 10.52 4.28
CA ILE A 169 -15.10 10.46 5.56
C ILE A 169 -15.09 11.83 6.25
N GLU A 170 -13.93 12.50 6.31
CA GLU A 170 -13.83 13.85 6.90
C GLU A 170 -14.70 14.88 6.17
N ASN A 171 -14.77 14.79 4.84
CA ASN A 171 -15.61 15.68 4.03
C ASN A 171 -17.11 15.39 4.21
N ASP A 172 -17.49 14.12 4.36
CA ASP A 172 -18.85 13.71 4.70
C ASP A 172 -19.24 14.22 6.10
N ASP A 173 -18.34 14.17 7.08
CA ASP A 173 -18.56 14.70 8.43
C ASP A 173 -18.66 16.24 8.44
N LEU A 174 -17.80 16.94 7.69
CA LEU A 174 -17.90 18.39 7.49
C LEU A 174 -19.25 18.77 6.86
N THR A 175 -19.69 18.01 5.86
CA THR A 175 -21.00 18.22 5.21
C THR A 175 -22.14 18.03 6.20
N ARG A 176 -22.10 16.99 7.04
CA ARG A 176 -23.09 16.76 8.10
C ARG A 176 -23.11 17.89 9.11
N MET A 177 -21.94 18.36 9.56
CA MET A 177 -21.85 19.51 10.47
C MET A 177 -22.44 20.77 9.84
N HIS A 178 -22.18 21.02 8.55
CA HIS A 178 -22.74 22.17 7.85
C HIS A 178 -24.28 22.12 7.77
N ILE A 179 -24.85 20.94 7.52
CA ILE A 179 -26.31 20.74 7.51
C ILE A 179 -26.90 21.01 8.90
N ILE A 180 -26.28 20.48 9.96
CA ILE A 180 -26.73 20.70 11.35
C ILE A 180 -26.65 22.18 11.72
N ALA A 181 -25.53 22.85 11.39
CA ALA A 181 -25.33 24.27 11.66
C ALA A 181 -26.36 25.13 10.90
N SER A 182 -26.62 24.81 9.63
CA SER A 182 -27.63 25.49 8.82
C SER A 182 -29.04 25.28 9.35
N GLY A 183 -29.37 24.07 9.81
CA GLY A 183 -30.64 23.77 10.47
C GLY A 183 -30.81 24.51 11.79
N ALA A 184 -29.77 24.57 12.61
CA ALA A 184 -29.77 25.34 13.87
C ALA A 184 -29.91 26.85 13.62
N ALA A 185 -29.23 27.39 12.60
CA ALA A 185 -29.35 28.78 12.19
C ALA A 185 -30.77 29.10 11.68
N GLY A 186 -31.37 28.20 10.88
CA GLY A 186 -32.76 28.33 10.44
C GLY A 186 -33.73 28.37 11.62
N ALA A 187 -33.62 27.43 12.56
CA ALA A 187 -34.47 27.41 13.76
C ALA A 187 -34.29 28.66 14.64
N ALA A 188 -33.07 29.22 14.71
CA ALA A 188 -32.83 30.48 15.41
C ALA A 188 -33.49 31.67 14.70
N TYR A 189 -33.44 31.70 13.37
CA TYR A 189 -34.11 32.71 12.56
C TYR A 189 -35.63 32.66 12.73
N ASP A 190 -36.23 31.46 12.70
CA ASP A 190 -37.67 31.28 12.91
C ASP A 190 -38.11 31.79 14.29
N ARG A 191 -37.34 31.49 15.36
CA ARG A 191 -37.62 32.01 16.70
C ARG A 191 -37.53 33.54 16.77
N LEU A 192 -36.59 34.15 16.07
CA LEU A 192 -36.49 35.62 16.01
C LEU A 192 -37.68 36.22 15.25
N ARG A 193 -38.12 35.56 14.18
CA ARG A 193 -39.31 35.94 13.42
C ARG A 193 -40.58 35.85 14.26
N ASP A 194 -40.79 34.75 14.96
CA ASP A 194 -41.95 34.56 15.86
C ASP A 194 -41.99 35.63 16.96
N ARG A 195 -40.83 36.00 17.51
CA ARG A 195 -40.71 37.08 18.49
C ARG A 195 -41.03 38.44 17.89
N LEU A 196 -40.61 38.70 16.66
CA LEU A 196 -40.91 39.95 15.94
C LEU A 196 -42.42 40.05 15.65
N ASP A 197 -43.03 38.97 15.17
CA ASP A 197 -44.47 38.92 14.89
C ASP A 197 -45.29 39.07 16.19
N SER A 198 -44.87 38.41 17.26
CA SER A 198 -45.47 38.59 18.60
C SER A 198 -45.37 40.04 19.10
N SER A 199 -44.21 40.67 18.91
CA SER A 199 -44.00 42.09 19.27
C SER A 199 -44.89 43.03 18.45
N ASN A 200 -45.01 42.78 17.14
CA ASN A 200 -45.89 43.54 16.27
C ASN A 200 -47.36 43.41 16.70
N MET A 201 -47.81 42.19 17.03
CA MET A 201 -49.16 41.97 17.55
C MET A 201 -49.40 42.69 18.89
N ALA A 202 -48.42 42.65 19.80
CA ALA A 202 -48.50 43.39 21.06
C ALA A 202 -48.63 44.92 20.82
N GLN A 203 -47.90 45.47 19.86
CA GLN A 203 -48.04 46.89 19.49
C GLN A 203 -49.41 47.22 18.91
N ILE A 204 -50.00 46.33 18.11
CA ILE A 204 -51.37 46.50 17.59
C ILE A 204 -52.36 46.55 18.76
N VAL A 205 -52.29 45.59 19.69
CA VAL A 205 -53.15 45.55 20.88
C VAL A 205 -52.99 46.82 21.73
N ILE A 206 -51.76 47.30 21.94
CA ILE A 206 -51.52 48.56 22.67
C ILE A 206 -52.16 49.76 21.95
N LYS A 207 -52.08 49.83 20.61
CA LYS A 207 -52.74 50.88 19.83
C LYS A 207 -54.26 50.82 19.98
N GLU A 208 -54.85 49.64 19.87
CA GLU A 208 -56.29 49.44 20.05
C GLU A 208 -56.75 49.79 21.47
N LEU A 209 -56.00 49.38 22.50
CA LEU A 209 -56.29 49.74 23.89
C LEU A 209 -56.20 51.25 24.13
N ARG A 210 -55.24 51.94 23.50
CA ARG A 210 -55.18 53.42 23.56
C ARG A 210 -56.40 54.07 22.92
N VAL A 211 -56.85 53.56 21.77
CA VAL A 211 -58.07 54.05 21.11
C VAL A 211 -59.28 53.80 22.00
N ALA A 212 -59.43 52.59 22.56
CA ALA A 212 -60.51 52.25 23.47
C ALA A 212 -60.50 53.12 24.74
N ALA A 213 -59.33 53.33 25.35
CA ALA A 213 -59.18 54.22 26.51
C ALA A 213 -59.54 55.66 26.16
N GLY A 214 -59.15 56.15 24.98
CA GLY A 214 -59.56 57.46 24.46
C GLY A 214 -61.08 57.58 24.29
N VAL A 215 -61.75 56.55 23.77
CA VAL A 215 -63.21 56.49 23.62
C VAL A 215 -63.90 56.48 24.99
N VAL A 216 -63.39 55.72 25.96
CA VAL A 216 -63.93 55.69 27.33
C VAL A 216 -63.77 57.05 28.01
N ALA A 217 -62.61 57.69 27.87
CA ALA A 217 -62.37 59.03 28.40
C ALA A 217 -63.30 60.08 27.76
N ALA A 218 -63.51 60.00 26.44
CA ALA A 218 -64.44 60.87 25.72
C ALA A 218 -65.89 60.67 26.18
N ARG A 219 -66.35 59.42 26.34
CA ARG A 219 -67.67 59.10 26.87
C ARG A 219 -67.85 59.58 28.31
N ALA A 220 -66.83 59.43 29.16
CA ALA A 220 -66.86 59.93 30.54
C ALA A 220 -66.94 61.47 30.58
N ALA A 221 -66.21 62.16 29.71
CA ALA A 221 -66.30 63.61 29.57
C ALA A 221 -67.68 64.05 29.05
N GLN A 222 -68.23 63.33 28.08
CA GLN A 222 -69.56 63.58 27.54
C GLN A 222 -70.66 63.32 28.59
N ALA A 223 -70.53 62.28 29.40
CA ALA A 223 -71.44 62.01 30.52
C ALA A 223 -71.37 63.10 31.59
N LYS A 224 -70.18 63.66 31.88
CA LYS A 224 -70.03 64.83 32.77
C LYS A 224 -70.69 66.09 32.19
N LEU A 225 -70.58 66.31 30.89
CA LEU A 225 -71.27 67.41 30.20
C LEU A 225 -72.79 67.25 30.26
N HIS A 226 -73.32 66.07 29.93
CA HIS A 226 -74.75 65.78 30.03
C HIS A 226 -75.23 65.90 31.48
N GLY A 227 -74.46 65.40 32.45
CA GLY A 227 -74.73 65.57 33.88
C GLY A 227 -74.80 67.04 34.31
N ARG A 228 -73.92 67.88 33.76
CA ARG A 228 -73.94 69.33 33.99
C ARG A 228 -75.15 69.99 33.34
N ASP A 229 -75.52 69.58 32.14
CA ASP A 229 -76.68 70.12 31.42
C ASP A 229 -77.99 69.67 32.08
N THR A 230 -78.09 68.42 32.55
CA THR A 230 -79.21 67.97 33.38
C THR A 230 -79.26 68.71 34.71
N LEU A 231 -78.12 68.96 35.37
CA LEU A 231 -78.10 69.79 36.57
C LEU A 231 -78.46 71.24 36.28
N LEU A 232 -78.11 71.79 35.12
CA LEU A 232 -78.53 73.13 34.70
C LEU A 232 -80.04 73.17 34.44
N VAL A 233 -80.59 72.18 33.75
CA VAL A 233 -82.04 72.06 33.53
C VAL A 233 -82.77 71.84 34.85
N GLU A 234 -82.25 70.99 35.75
CA GLU A 234 -82.82 70.76 37.07
C GLU A 234 -82.67 71.96 37.98
N THR A 235 -81.57 72.71 37.95
CA THR A 235 -81.40 73.93 38.74
C THR A 235 -82.25 75.07 38.19
N GLN A 236 -82.44 75.15 36.87
CA GLN A 236 -83.33 76.10 36.24
C GLN A 236 -84.80 75.74 36.50
N ALA A 237 -85.16 74.46 36.40
CA ALA A 237 -86.45 73.94 36.82
C ALA A 237 -86.67 74.18 38.32
N ARG A 238 -85.66 73.96 39.16
CA ARG A 238 -85.70 74.27 40.60
C ARG A 238 -85.78 75.76 40.86
N LEU A 239 -85.19 76.63 40.04
CA LEU A 239 -85.35 78.08 40.17
C LEU A 239 -86.75 78.50 39.76
N TYR A 240 -87.32 77.90 38.72
CA TYR A 240 -88.70 78.11 38.35
C TYR A 240 -89.66 77.58 39.40
N THR A 241 -89.41 76.39 39.97
CA THR A 241 -90.20 75.88 41.09
C THR A 241 -89.95 76.70 42.33
N ILE A 242 -88.74 77.14 42.69
CA ILE A 242 -88.51 78.02 43.85
C ILE A 242 -89.17 79.39 43.66
N THR A 243 -89.23 79.91 42.44
CA THR A 243 -89.92 81.17 42.15
C THR A 243 -91.43 80.97 42.25
N ARG A 244 -91.94 79.90 41.66
CA ARG A 244 -93.34 79.48 41.74
C ARG A 244 -93.74 79.09 43.17
N ASP A 245 -92.88 78.42 43.91
CA ASP A 245 -93.02 77.96 45.29
C ASP A 245 -92.83 79.13 46.22
N ARG A 246 -92.05 80.16 45.90
CA ARG A 246 -92.06 81.42 46.65
C ARG A 246 -93.40 82.12 46.45
N ASP A 247 -93.92 82.16 45.23
CA ASP A 247 -95.22 82.78 44.94
C ASP A 247 -96.38 81.97 45.57
N GLU A 248 -96.35 80.65 45.43
CA GLU A 248 -97.25 79.68 46.07
C GLU A 248 -97.02 79.56 47.57
N LEU A 249 -95.82 79.76 48.15
CA LEU A 249 -95.57 79.84 49.60
C LEU A 249 -95.95 81.20 50.13
N THR A 250 -96.00 82.26 49.32
CA THR A 250 -96.60 83.53 49.74
C THR A 250 -98.13 83.36 49.84
N GLU A 251 -98.71 82.53 48.96
CA GLU A 251 -100.12 82.13 48.92
C GLU A 251 -100.48 80.97 49.89
N LYS A 252 -99.54 80.07 50.17
CA LYS A 252 -99.64 78.94 51.11
C LYS A 252 -99.08 79.26 52.47
N LEU A 253 -98.31 80.32 52.72
CA LEU A 253 -98.05 80.81 54.08
C LEU A 253 -99.29 81.58 54.59
N THR A 254 -100.10 82.12 53.68
CA THR A 254 -101.45 82.60 53.98
C THR A 254 -102.46 81.45 54.13
N ALA A 255 -102.30 80.31 53.44
CA ALA A 255 -103.19 79.14 53.58
C ALA A 255 -102.72 78.06 54.59
N ALA A 256 -101.43 77.90 54.86
CA ALA A 256 -100.79 76.92 55.74
C ALA A 256 -100.28 77.54 57.05
N SER A 257 -100.81 78.73 57.38
CA SER A 257 -101.20 78.99 58.76
C SER A 257 -102.45 78.20 59.18
N ALA A 258 -103.13 77.48 58.27
CA ALA A 258 -104.32 76.68 58.58
C ALA A 258 -104.08 75.18 58.78
N ASP A 259 -103.16 74.52 58.06
CA ASP A 259 -103.13 73.05 58.07
C ASP A 259 -101.73 72.49 58.34
N PHE A 260 -101.44 72.23 59.61
CA PHE A 260 -100.40 71.29 60.00
C PHE A 260 -100.78 69.86 59.58
N GLY A 261 -99.76 69.09 59.19
CA GLY A 261 -99.68 67.70 59.61
C GLY A 261 -99.98 66.64 58.55
N HIS A 262 -99.16 65.59 58.63
CA HIS A 262 -99.31 64.28 58.00
C HIS A 262 -98.81 64.13 56.57
N GLN A 263 -97.56 63.67 56.45
CA GLN A 263 -97.23 62.46 55.69
C GLN A 263 -95.76 62.09 55.93
N ARG A 264 -95.48 61.63 57.15
CA ARG A 264 -94.35 60.76 57.46
C ARG A 264 -94.99 59.42 57.82
N ASP A 265 -94.39 58.31 57.39
CA ASP A 265 -94.67 56.93 57.84
C ASP A 265 -95.37 55.99 56.84
N GLN A 266 -95.00 56.01 55.55
CA GLN A 266 -95.26 54.86 54.65
C GLN A 266 -94.07 54.38 53.78
N ALA A 267 -92.88 55.02 53.83
CA ALA A 267 -91.75 54.69 52.94
C ALA A 267 -90.69 53.73 53.52
N SER A 268 -90.89 53.14 54.72
CA SER A 268 -89.83 52.41 55.43
C SER A 268 -89.69 50.92 55.06
N SER A 269 -90.77 50.25 54.66
CA SER A 269 -90.75 48.79 54.38
C SER A 269 -90.21 48.45 52.99
N GLU A 270 -90.46 49.30 52.00
CA GLU A 270 -90.06 49.07 50.60
C GLU A 270 -88.57 49.37 50.39
N GLU A 271 -88.05 50.38 51.07
CA GLU A 271 -86.62 50.67 51.13
C GLU A 271 -85.82 49.52 51.78
N ALA A 272 -86.35 48.92 52.86
CA ALA A 272 -85.70 47.81 53.54
C ALA A 272 -85.60 46.56 52.64
N LEU A 273 -86.65 46.21 51.90
CA LEU A 273 -86.65 45.06 50.98
C LEU A 273 -85.68 45.28 49.80
N ASN A 274 -85.60 46.49 49.26
CA ASN A 274 -84.67 46.81 48.18
C ASN A 274 -83.20 46.70 48.64
N VAL A 275 -82.89 47.13 49.87
CA VAL A 275 -81.55 46.95 50.46
C VAL A 275 -81.22 45.47 50.64
N ILE A 276 -82.17 44.66 51.12
CA ILE A 276 -82.00 43.20 51.28
C ILE A 276 -81.75 42.52 49.92
N GLU A 277 -82.45 42.93 48.87
CA GLU A 277 -82.25 42.33 47.55
C GLU A 277 -80.92 42.74 46.91
N LYS A 278 -80.49 44.00 47.10
CA LYS A 278 -79.15 44.46 46.68
C LYS A 278 -78.03 43.72 47.41
N THR A 279 -78.14 43.52 48.72
CA THR A 279 -77.15 42.76 49.49
C THR A 279 -77.14 41.29 49.10
N ARG A 280 -78.30 40.67 48.83
CA ARG A 280 -78.36 39.28 48.32
C ARG A 280 -77.64 39.12 46.99
N ARG A 281 -77.87 40.03 46.02
CA ARG A 281 -77.18 40.00 44.72
C ARG A 281 -75.67 40.26 44.85
N ALA A 282 -75.28 41.15 45.77
CA ALA A 282 -73.86 41.38 46.08
C ALA A 282 -73.19 40.13 46.67
N LEU A 283 -73.88 39.44 47.60
CA LEU A 283 -73.38 38.21 48.23
C LEU A 283 -73.18 37.08 47.20
N GLN A 284 -74.15 36.89 46.30
CA GLN A 284 -74.06 35.87 45.24
C GLN A 284 -72.89 36.14 44.30
N LYS A 285 -72.67 37.40 43.91
CA LYS A 285 -71.54 37.79 43.07
C LYS A 285 -70.20 37.59 43.77
N GLU A 286 -70.15 37.82 45.09
CA GLU A 286 -68.96 37.58 45.90
C GLU A 286 -68.64 36.07 46.01
N GLU A 287 -69.66 35.23 46.12
CA GLU A 287 -69.49 33.77 46.12
C GLU A 287 -68.97 33.27 44.77
N GLU A 288 -69.50 33.76 43.65
CA GLU A 288 -69.01 33.46 42.30
C GLU A 288 -67.54 33.90 42.11
N ASN A 289 -67.19 35.11 42.57
CA ASN A 289 -65.81 35.60 42.55
C ASN A 289 -64.88 34.73 43.40
N SER A 290 -65.32 34.32 44.59
CA SER A 290 -64.55 33.45 45.49
C SER A 290 -64.29 32.08 44.85
N GLN A 291 -65.28 31.50 44.16
CA GLN A 291 -65.12 30.26 43.42
C GLN A 291 -64.18 30.42 42.22
N ALA A 292 -64.24 31.54 41.51
CA ALA A 292 -63.33 31.84 40.40
C ALA A 292 -61.87 31.96 40.88
N LEU A 293 -61.64 32.69 41.99
CA LEU A 293 -60.32 32.83 42.60
C LEU A 293 -59.77 31.49 43.10
N GLN A 294 -60.59 30.64 43.71
CA GLN A 294 -60.14 29.31 44.15
C GLN A 294 -59.67 28.44 42.96
N LYS A 295 -60.38 28.49 41.83
CA LYS A 295 -59.96 27.78 40.61
C LYS A 295 -58.64 28.32 40.06
N GLU A 296 -58.43 29.63 40.12
CA GLU A 296 -57.18 30.28 39.70
C GLU A 296 -56.02 29.87 40.62
N ILE A 297 -56.24 29.85 41.95
CA ILE A 297 -55.25 29.37 42.93
C ILE A 297 -54.88 27.91 42.66
N ASP A 298 -55.87 27.03 42.45
CA ASP A 298 -55.61 25.62 42.14
C ASP A 298 -54.85 25.45 40.82
N GLN A 299 -55.16 26.28 39.83
CA GLN A 299 -54.43 26.30 38.55
C GLN A 299 -52.98 26.74 38.73
N VAL A 300 -52.75 27.86 39.42
CA VAL A 300 -51.40 28.35 39.72
C VAL A 300 -50.63 27.29 40.52
N GLY A 301 -51.27 26.64 41.50
CA GLY A 301 -50.67 25.54 42.25
C GLY A 301 -50.17 24.40 41.34
N ARG A 302 -51.01 23.95 40.39
CA ARG A 302 -50.62 22.93 39.40
C ARG A 302 -49.47 23.40 38.51
N GLU A 303 -49.53 24.62 37.99
CA GLU A 303 -48.46 25.19 37.15
C GLU A 303 -47.13 25.28 37.90
N THR A 304 -47.17 25.67 39.19
CA THR A 304 -45.98 25.76 40.03
C THR A 304 -45.36 24.38 40.27
N GLN A 305 -46.20 23.35 40.46
CA GLN A 305 -45.76 21.96 40.57
C GLN A 305 -45.14 21.44 39.27
N THR A 306 -45.75 21.73 38.12
CA THR A 306 -45.19 21.35 36.81
C THR A 306 -43.83 22.00 36.58
N ARG A 307 -43.68 23.30 36.88
CA ARG A 307 -42.38 23.99 36.79
C ARG A 307 -41.31 23.37 37.69
N ALA A 308 -41.67 23.00 38.92
CA ALA A 308 -40.73 22.33 39.82
C ALA A 308 -40.27 20.96 39.27
N GLN A 309 -41.16 20.19 38.65
CA GLN A 309 -40.80 18.93 38.01
C GLN A 309 -39.92 19.13 36.77
N GLU A 310 -40.20 20.14 35.96
CA GLU A 310 -39.37 20.49 34.80
C GLU A 310 -37.97 20.93 35.20
N GLU A 311 -37.85 21.72 36.27
CA GLU A 311 -36.57 22.14 36.86
C GLU A 311 -35.77 20.92 37.35
N GLN A 312 -36.40 19.99 38.05
CA GLN A 312 -35.74 18.76 38.48
C GLN A 312 -35.24 17.93 37.29
N ARG A 313 -36.04 17.81 36.22
CA ARG A 313 -35.63 17.13 34.98
C ARG A 313 -34.49 17.86 34.29
N PHE A 314 -34.49 19.19 34.30
CA PHE A 314 -33.42 19.99 33.75
C PHE A 314 -32.10 19.76 34.50
N GLN A 315 -32.13 19.77 35.84
CA GLN A 315 -30.97 19.48 36.68
C GLN A 315 -30.45 18.06 36.45
N GLN A 316 -31.35 17.07 36.32
CA GLN A 316 -30.94 15.71 35.98
C GLN A 316 -30.24 15.64 34.62
N ARG A 317 -30.79 16.30 33.58
CA ARG A 317 -30.17 16.35 32.26
C ARG A 317 -28.81 17.05 32.29
N GLN A 318 -28.66 18.13 33.04
CA GLN A 318 -27.36 18.77 33.23
C GLN A 318 -26.35 17.81 33.86
N GLY A 319 -26.73 17.10 34.93
CA GLY A 319 -25.84 16.13 35.56
C GLY A 319 -25.43 14.98 34.64
N GLU A 320 -26.32 14.51 33.77
CA GLU A 320 -25.98 13.51 32.75
C GLU A 320 -25.06 14.06 31.65
N LEU A 321 -25.27 15.32 31.23
CA LEU A 321 -24.39 15.99 30.28
C LEU A 321 -22.97 16.15 30.85
N THR A 322 -22.84 16.62 32.08
CA THR A 322 -21.52 16.74 32.75
C THR A 322 -20.80 15.39 32.82
N LYS A 323 -21.49 14.31 33.18
CA LYS A 323 -20.90 12.96 33.18
C LYS A 323 -20.45 12.50 31.78
N ARG A 324 -21.19 12.87 30.73
CA ARG A 324 -20.80 12.58 29.34
C ARG A 324 -19.60 13.41 28.92
N GLU A 325 -19.54 14.69 29.29
CA GLU A 325 -18.40 15.56 29.05
C GLU A 325 -17.14 15.05 29.75
N GLU A 326 -17.24 14.67 31.03
CA GLU A 326 -16.13 14.06 31.77
C GLU A 326 -15.64 12.78 31.10
N LYS A 327 -16.56 11.92 30.63
CA LYS A 327 -16.20 10.70 29.90
C LYS A 327 -15.48 11.01 28.59
N LEU A 328 -15.99 11.98 27.81
CA LEU A 328 -15.36 12.39 26.56
C LEU A 328 -13.96 12.98 26.80
N CYS A 329 -13.79 13.75 27.87
CA CYS A 329 -12.49 14.26 28.28
C CYS A 329 -11.51 13.12 28.59
N PHE A 330 -11.96 12.13 29.38
CA PHE A 330 -11.16 10.93 29.69
C PHE A 330 -10.79 10.10 28.45
N ASP A 331 -11.76 9.89 27.54
CA ASP A 331 -11.54 9.13 26.30
C ASP A 331 -10.57 9.86 25.37
N THR A 332 -10.65 11.20 25.30
CA THR A 332 -9.71 12.05 24.54
C THR A 332 -8.30 11.96 25.12
N ASP A 333 -8.14 12.12 26.43
CA ASP A 333 -6.86 11.96 27.14
C ASP A 333 -6.22 10.58 26.88
N LYS A 334 -7.05 9.54 26.86
CA LYS A 334 -6.61 8.17 26.61
C LYS A 334 -6.13 8.00 25.17
N PHE A 335 -6.84 8.59 24.21
CA PHE A 335 -6.47 8.56 22.80
C PHE A 335 -5.16 9.33 22.55
N ASP A 336 -4.99 10.51 23.15
CA ASP A 336 -3.76 11.30 23.05
C ASP A 336 -2.54 10.54 23.59
N ARG A 337 -2.68 9.84 24.71
CA ARG A 337 -1.63 8.97 25.25
C ARG A 337 -1.29 7.83 24.31
N TYR A 338 -2.28 7.22 23.67
CA TYR A 338 -2.07 6.16 22.68
C TYR A 338 -1.31 6.70 21.46
N LEU A 339 -1.71 7.85 20.92
CA LEU A 339 -1.01 8.49 19.80
C LEU A 339 0.43 8.87 20.16
N ALA A 340 0.68 9.42 21.35
CA ALA A 340 2.02 9.75 21.81
C ALA A 340 2.91 8.50 21.93
N ALA A 341 2.35 7.39 22.42
CA ALA A 341 3.06 6.12 22.53
C ALA A 341 3.40 5.53 21.16
N GLU A 342 2.45 5.57 20.22
CA GLU A 342 2.65 5.04 18.86
C GLU A 342 3.63 5.90 18.06
N SER A 343 3.50 7.23 18.15
CA SER A 343 4.48 8.17 17.58
C SER A 343 5.90 7.93 18.11
N SER A 344 6.03 7.68 19.41
CA SER A 344 7.31 7.31 20.04
C SER A 344 7.82 5.93 19.60
N ARG A 345 6.94 4.99 19.26
CA ARG A 345 7.32 3.68 18.70
C ARG A 345 7.86 3.84 17.28
N ILE A 346 7.11 4.52 16.42
CA ILE A 346 7.48 4.78 15.02
C ILE A 346 8.82 5.54 14.96
N SER A 347 8.99 6.56 15.80
CA SER A 347 10.24 7.33 15.86
C SER A 347 11.46 6.44 16.19
N ARG A 348 11.30 5.47 17.10
CA ARG A 348 12.35 4.50 17.42
C ARG A 348 12.62 3.54 16.26
N GLU A 349 11.58 3.07 15.57
CA GLU A 349 11.72 2.19 14.40
C GLU A 349 12.48 2.90 13.26
N ILE A 350 12.15 4.17 12.98
CA ILE A 350 12.86 5.00 11.99
C ILE A 350 14.33 5.14 12.38
N ALA A 351 14.63 5.43 13.65
CA ALA A 351 16.01 5.53 14.12
C ALA A 351 16.81 4.22 13.91
N GLN A 352 16.19 3.07 14.17
CA GLN A 352 16.81 1.76 13.94
C GLN A 352 17.05 1.47 12.46
N ILE A 353 16.08 1.79 11.59
CA ILE A 353 16.23 1.64 10.15
C ILE A 353 17.38 2.50 9.65
N ASN A 354 17.44 3.77 10.06
CA ASN A 354 18.51 4.69 9.70
C ASN A 354 19.88 4.19 10.15
N ALA A 355 19.99 3.64 11.36
CA ALA A 355 21.23 3.02 11.85
C ALA A 355 21.67 1.84 10.97
N ARG A 356 20.74 0.94 10.60
CA ARG A 356 21.05 -0.20 9.69
C ARG A 356 21.40 0.23 8.28
N VAL A 357 20.78 1.30 7.78
CA VAL A 357 21.12 1.86 6.46
C VAL A 357 22.52 2.44 6.50
N LYS A 358 22.85 3.19 7.56
CA LYS A 358 24.19 3.75 7.76
C LYS A 358 25.27 2.66 7.82
N GLU A 359 25.08 1.63 8.65
CA GLU A 359 26.00 0.49 8.77
C GLU A 359 26.22 -0.23 7.44
N ARG A 360 25.15 -0.46 6.66
CA ARG A 360 25.25 -1.05 5.32
C ARG A 360 25.99 -0.15 4.33
N GLY A 361 25.80 1.18 4.44
CA GLY A 361 26.53 2.16 3.65
C GLY A 361 28.03 2.12 3.94
N GLU A 362 28.41 2.18 5.21
CA GLU A 362 29.81 2.09 5.66
C GLU A 362 30.46 0.76 5.22
N LYS A 363 29.74 -0.36 5.34
CA LYS A 363 30.22 -1.65 4.84
C LYS A 363 30.40 -1.66 3.32
N PHE A 364 29.46 -1.09 2.58
CA PHE A 364 29.58 -1.00 1.12
C PHE A 364 30.80 -0.16 0.71
N GLU A 365 31.05 0.97 1.37
CA GLU A 365 32.23 1.80 1.13
C GLU A 365 33.55 1.03 1.40
N GLN A 366 33.59 0.22 2.47
CA GLN A 366 34.74 -0.64 2.77
C GLN A 366 34.96 -1.74 1.71
N ASP A 367 33.88 -2.41 1.31
CA ASP A 367 33.91 -3.44 0.26
C ASP A 367 34.36 -2.83 -1.09
N GLU A 368 33.88 -1.63 -1.41
CA GLU A 368 34.27 -0.89 -2.60
C GLU A 368 35.75 -0.49 -2.55
N ALA A 369 36.23 0.06 -1.43
CA ALA A 369 37.64 0.41 -1.26
C ALA A 369 38.55 -0.83 -1.40
N THR A 370 38.13 -1.96 -0.84
CA THR A 370 38.83 -3.24 -0.97
C THR A 370 38.87 -3.70 -2.43
N ALA A 371 37.76 -3.59 -3.16
CA ALA A 371 37.70 -3.94 -4.57
C ALA A 371 38.61 -3.04 -5.42
N ARG A 372 38.59 -1.73 -5.18
CA ARG A 372 39.47 -0.75 -5.84
C ARG A 372 40.95 -1.08 -5.59
N GLY A 373 41.33 -1.43 -4.35
CA GLY A 373 42.69 -1.86 -4.03
C GLY A 373 43.13 -3.12 -4.76
N LYS A 374 42.24 -4.12 -4.91
CA LYS A 374 42.52 -5.33 -5.69
C LYS A 374 42.71 -5.03 -7.17
N VAL A 375 41.85 -4.18 -7.75
CA VAL A 375 41.98 -3.75 -9.15
C VAL A 375 43.29 -3.02 -9.37
N GLN A 376 43.68 -2.11 -8.48
CA GLN A 376 44.96 -1.42 -8.56
C GLN A 376 46.13 -2.40 -8.53
N THR A 377 46.10 -3.38 -7.63
CA THR A 377 47.15 -4.41 -7.54
C THR A 377 47.27 -5.23 -8.83
N LEU A 378 46.14 -5.55 -9.48
CA LEU A 378 46.14 -6.26 -10.76
C LEU A 378 46.70 -5.38 -11.88
N TYR A 379 46.32 -4.10 -11.90
CA TYR A 379 46.85 -3.13 -12.86
C TYR A 379 48.37 -2.99 -12.74
N ASP A 380 48.89 -2.85 -11.52
CA ASP A 380 50.33 -2.74 -11.26
C ASP A 380 51.09 -4.00 -11.72
N LYS A 381 50.50 -5.19 -11.53
CA LYS A 381 51.06 -6.46 -12.04
C LYS A 381 51.11 -6.51 -13.56
N VAL A 382 50.02 -6.12 -14.23
CA VAL A 382 49.99 -6.08 -15.69
C VAL A 382 51.04 -5.10 -16.23
N CYS A 383 51.18 -3.92 -15.61
CA CYS A 383 52.23 -2.97 -15.99
C CYS A 383 53.64 -3.57 -15.81
N ALA A 384 53.90 -4.25 -14.68
CA ALA A 384 55.17 -4.91 -14.42
C ALA A 384 55.47 -6.04 -15.43
N ASP A 385 54.45 -6.82 -15.80
CA ASP A 385 54.56 -7.88 -16.80
C ASP A 385 54.79 -7.30 -18.21
N GLU A 386 54.10 -6.21 -18.57
CA GLU A 386 54.31 -5.50 -19.83
C GLU A 386 55.74 -4.95 -19.94
N GLU A 387 56.27 -4.36 -18.87
CA GLU A 387 57.67 -3.94 -18.80
C GLU A 387 58.64 -5.12 -18.92
N ALA A 388 58.36 -6.25 -18.25
CA ALA A 388 59.19 -7.44 -18.31
C ALA A 388 59.22 -8.03 -19.73
N VAL A 389 58.07 -8.10 -20.40
CA VAL A 389 57.96 -8.50 -21.81
C VAL A 389 58.70 -7.50 -22.71
N GLY A 390 58.59 -6.20 -22.44
CA GLY A 390 59.33 -5.16 -23.16
C GLY A 390 60.84 -5.35 -23.06
N ARG A 391 61.37 -5.60 -21.85
CA ARG A 391 62.79 -5.91 -21.61
C ARG A 391 63.23 -7.18 -22.34
N ALA A 392 62.45 -8.26 -22.25
CA ALA A 392 62.75 -9.52 -22.93
C ALA A 392 62.78 -9.38 -24.47
N LYS A 393 61.86 -8.59 -25.04
CA LYS A 393 61.85 -8.28 -26.48
C LYS A 393 63.11 -7.52 -26.90
N LEU A 394 63.55 -6.53 -26.12
CA LEU A 394 64.78 -5.78 -26.39
C LEU A 394 66.02 -6.67 -26.31
N GLU A 395 66.09 -7.56 -25.32
CA GLU A 395 67.19 -8.52 -25.18
C GLU A 395 67.25 -9.51 -26.35
N LEU A 396 66.09 -10.05 -26.77
CA LEU A 396 65.99 -10.91 -27.95
C LEU A 396 66.48 -10.18 -29.20
N ALA A 397 66.02 -8.94 -29.43
CA ALA A 397 66.43 -8.13 -30.56
C ALA A 397 67.95 -7.87 -30.56
N TYR A 398 68.52 -7.56 -29.39
CA TYR A 398 69.96 -7.40 -29.22
C TYR A 398 70.74 -8.68 -29.54
N ASN A 399 70.28 -9.84 -29.06
CA ASN A 399 70.90 -11.14 -29.35
C ASN A 399 70.83 -11.51 -30.84
N VAL A 400 69.68 -11.27 -31.49
CA VAL A 400 69.52 -11.48 -32.94
C VAL A 400 70.49 -10.60 -33.74
N LEU A 401 70.62 -9.31 -33.38
CA LEU A 401 71.59 -8.40 -34.02
C LEU A 401 73.04 -8.87 -33.81
N LYS A 402 73.37 -9.31 -32.59
CA LYS A 402 74.70 -9.84 -32.24
C LYS A 402 75.03 -11.11 -33.02
N ASP A 403 74.09 -12.03 -33.15
CA ASP A 403 74.29 -13.28 -33.90
C ASP A 403 74.32 -13.03 -35.41
N SER A 404 73.51 -12.11 -35.94
CA SER A 404 73.62 -11.62 -37.31
C SER A 404 75.03 -11.08 -37.59
N ALA A 405 75.56 -10.23 -36.71
CA ALA A 405 76.92 -9.69 -36.86
C ALA A 405 77.99 -10.80 -36.84
N ARG A 406 77.83 -11.82 -35.98
CA ARG A 406 78.71 -13.01 -35.95
C ARG A 406 78.63 -13.82 -37.24
N LEU A 407 77.44 -14.01 -37.80
CA LEU A 407 77.24 -14.70 -39.07
C LEU A 407 77.90 -13.93 -40.22
N THR A 408 77.68 -12.62 -40.32
CA THR A 408 78.35 -11.77 -41.32
C THR A 408 79.88 -11.83 -41.20
N ALA A 409 80.42 -11.82 -39.97
CA ALA A 409 81.86 -11.97 -39.74
C ALA A 409 82.40 -13.34 -40.17
N ARG A 410 81.66 -14.42 -39.89
CA ARG A 410 81.99 -15.78 -40.35
C ARG A 410 81.94 -15.88 -41.88
N GLU A 411 80.92 -15.33 -42.50
CA GLU A 411 80.75 -15.31 -43.95
C GLU A 411 81.89 -14.55 -44.64
N ALA A 412 82.26 -13.36 -44.14
CA ALA A 412 83.42 -12.62 -44.62
C ALA A 412 84.73 -13.42 -44.49
N THR A 413 84.87 -14.19 -43.40
CA THR A 413 86.02 -15.09 -43.20
C THR A 413 86.03 -16.23 -44.21
N ASN A 414 84.88 -16.83 -44.50
CA ASN A 414 84.74 -17.88 -45.52
C ASN A 414 84.99 -17.35 -46.93
N GLN A 415 84.49 -16.16 -47.28
CA GLN A 415 84.77 -15.50 -48.56
C GLN A 415 86.28 -15.26 -48.74
N ARG A 416 86.98 -14.80 -47.70
CA ARG A 416 88.46 -14.67 -47.72
C ARG A 416 89.18 -16.01 -47.91
N ARG A 417 88.64 -17.12 -47.39
CA ARG A 417 89.20 -18.45 -47.62
C ARG A 417 88.99 -18.88 -49.07
N HIS A 418 87.82 -18.63 -49.65
CA HIS A 418 87.53 -18.93 -51.05
C HIS A 418 88.38 -18.12 -52.04
N GLN A 419 88.73 -16.87 -51.73
CA GLN A 419 89.64 -16.07 -52.57
C GLN A 419 91.10 -16.54 -52.56
N LYS A 420 91.49 -17.41 -51.62
CA LYS A 420 92.86 -17.94 -51.48
C LYS A 420 93.06 -19.33 -52.11
N LEU A 421 91.97 -20.00 -52.48
CA LEU A 421 91.95 -21.23 -53.26
C LEU A 421 91.80 -20.85 -54.74
#